data_AF-A0A919ZKT8-F1
#
_entry.id   AF-A0A919ZKT8-F1
#
_cell.length_a   1.000
_cell.length_b   1.000
_cell.length_c   1.000
_cell.angle_alpha   90.00
_cell.angle_beta   90.00
_cell.angle_gamma   90.00
#
_symmetry.space_group_name_H-M   'P 1'
#
loop_
_entity.id
_entity.type
_entity.pdbx_description
1 polymer ?
#
loop_
_entity_poly.entity_id
_entity_poly.type
_entity_poly.pdbx_seq_one_letter_code
_entity_poly.pdbx_strand_id
1 'polypeptide(L)'
;MEHVKTVEESEFDLIYFNKSYRQYHKAIDEIVSEEYWASIRSEIIFGYDSRAYTRDDLVNMPQEEYDKHKEHMLNLIHGIGMEKLSATVRISDVYEGEQSNQVNIYTIENKELKDQPFSATTKKYTLEKRNEKWIITKVEQDKFNYGNEQTAEEMEEGIKGLNYQIHDGKVIGYPTVIVLSGVGKV
;
A
#
# COMPACT_ATOMS: atom_id res chain seq x y z
N MET A 1 -1.92 -14.03 -6.51
CA MET A 1 -3.03 -13.20 -5.98
C MET A 1 -2.97 -13.10 -4.45
N GLU A 2 -2.97 -14.22 -3.71
CA GLU A 2 -2.93 -14.19 -2.23
C GLU A 2 -1.75 -13.39 -1.66
N HIS A 3 -0.55 -13.55 -2.22
CA HIS A 3 0.64 -12.78 -1.85
C HIS A 3 0.44 -11.26 -1.93
N VAL A 4 -0.15 -10.77 -3.03
CA VAL A 4 -0.39 -9.33 -3.24
C VAL A 4 -1.41 -8.81 -2.24
N LYS A 5 -2.49 -9.57 -1.99
CA LYS A 5 -3.47 -9.23 -0.98
C LYS A 5 -2.84 -9.12 0.41
N THR A 6 -2.02 -10.10 0.81
CA THR A 6 -1.32 -10.07 2.11
C THR A 6 -0.41 -8.85 2.25
N VAL A 7 0.28 -8.45 1.18
CA VAL A 7 1.11 -7.24 1.16
C VAL A 7 0.25 -5.98 1.34
N GLU A 8 -0.82 -5.81 0.54
CA GLU A 8 -1.71 -4.64 0.63
C GLU A 8 -2.35 -4.50 2.02
N GLU A 9 -2.88 -5.60 2.58
CA GLU A 9 -3.46 -5.62 3.92
C GLU A 9 -2.43 -5.27 4.99
N SER A 10 -1.22 -5.83 4.88
CA SER A 10 -0.17 -5.62 5.89
C SER A 10 0.45 -4.23 5.81
N GLU A 11 0.62 -3.66 4.62
CA GLU A 11 1.06 -2.28 4.43
C GLU A 11 0.05 -1.30 5.01
N PHE A 12 -1.24 -1.50 4.73
CA PHE A 12 -2.30 -0.67 5.28
C PHE A 12 -2.32 -0.77 6.82
N ASP A 13 -2.32 -1.99 7.37
CA ASP A 13 -2.33 -2.18 8.83
C ASP A 13 -1.12 -1.59 9.54
N LEU A 14 0.05 -1.56 8.89
CA LEU A 14 1.24 -0.91 9.43
C LEU A 14 1.06 0.61 9.50
N ILE A 15 0.58 1.24 8.43
CA ILE A 15 0.36 2.70 8.36
C ILE A 15 -0.65 3.16 9.42
N TYR A 16 -1.68 2.35 9.69
CA TYR A 16 -2.70 2.63 10.70
C TYR A 16 -2.40 2.00 12.06
N PHE A 17 -1.18 1.50 12.32
CA PHE A 17 -0.80 0.93 13.62
C PHE A 17 -1.67 -0.23 14.13
N ASN A 18 -2.43 -0.88 13.24
CA ASN A 18 -3.17 -2.12 13.51
C ASN A 18 -2.23 -3.33 13.62
N LYS A 19 -1.04 -3.23 13.00
CA LYS A 19 0.08 -4.16 13.17
C LYS A 19 1.35 -3.40 13.55
N SER A 20 2.19 -4.03 14.39
CA SER A 20 3.57 -3.58 14.61
C SER A 20 4.44 -3.83 13.39
N TYR A 21 5.56 -3.11 13.28
CA TYR A 21 6.53 -3.37 12.21
C TYR A 21 7.02 -4.83 12.20
N ARG A 22 7.26 -5.44 13.37
CA ARG A 22 7.62 -6.85 13.47
C ARG A 22 6.53 -7.79 12.94
N GLN A 23 5.26 -7.50 13.20
CA GLN A 23 4.14 -8.28 12.68
C GLN A 23 4.00 -8.11 11.16
N TYR A 24 4.17 -6.89 10.65
CA TYR A 24 4.23 -6.62 9.22
C TYR A 24 5.36 -7.40 8.55
N HIS A 25 6.58 -7.30 9.08
CA HIS A 25 7.74 -8.00 8.55
C HIS A 25 7.49 -9.49 8.46
N LYS A 26 7.04 -10.12 9.55
CA LYS A 26 6.70 -11.54 9.57
C LYS A 26 5.60 -11.93 8.58
N ALA A 27 4.63 -11.05 8.33
CA ALA A 27 3.49 -11.35 7.46
C ALA A 27 3.87 -11.40 5.98
N ILE A 28 4.86 -10.60 5.57
CA ILE A 28 5.31 -10.54 4.17
C ILE A 28 6.67 -11.21 3.95
N ASP A 29 7.30 -11.70 5.02
CA ASP A 29 8.45 -12.58 4.97
C ASP A 29 8.13 -13.83 4.13
N GLU A 30 9.09 -14.28 3.33
CA GLU A 30 8.94 -15.31 2.29
C GLU A 30 7.99 -15.00 1.12
N ILE A 31 7.18 -13.94 1.18
CA ILE A 31 6.30 -13.50 0.08
C ILE A 31 7.03 -12.53 -0.84
N VAL A 32 7.97 -11.77 -0.29
CA VAL A 32 8.75 -10.75 -1.00
C VAL A 32 10.23 -11.10 -1.00
N SER A 33 10.95 -10.58 -1.97
CA SER A 33 12.38 -10.84 -2.13
C SER A 33 13.23 -9.83 -1.35
N GLU A 34 14.51 -10.15 -1.16
CA GLU A 34 15.48 -9.24 -0.53
C GLU A 34 15.65 -7.94 -1.34
N GLU A 35 15.53 -8.02 -2.66
CA GLU A 35 15.57 -6.85 -3.55
C GLU A 35 14.39 -5.92 -3.30
N TYR A 36 13.18 -6.47 -3.12
CA TYR A 36 12.02 -5.67 -2.75
C TYR A 36 12.25 -5.03 -1.36
N TRP A 37 12.73 -5.79 -0.38
CA TRP A 37 13.04 -5.26 0.95
C TRP A 37 14.02 -4.09 0.90
N ALA A 38 15.09 -4.25 0.12
CA ALA A 38 16.08 -3.20 -0.07
C ALA A 38 15.47 -1.95 -0.72
N SER A 39 14.56 -2.13 -1.68
CA SER A 39 13.93 -1.02 -2.41
C SER A 39 13.02 -0.16 -1.52
N ILE A 40 12.36 -0.77 -0.53
CA ILE A 40 11.42 -0.06 0.35
C ILE A 40 12.06 0.44 1.65
N ARG A 41 13.32 0.12 1.93
CA ARG A 41 13.93 0.38 3.26
C ARG A 41 13.84 1.85 3.70
N SER A 42 13.98 2.78 2.74
CA SER A 42 14.00 4.22 2.98
C SER A 42 12.62 4.86 2.84
N GLU A 43 11.58 4.08 2.59
CA GLU A 43 10.21 4.59 2.55
C GLU A 43 9.81 5.08 3.95
N ILE A 44 9.32 6.31 3.99
CA ILE A 44 8.77 6.90 5.21
C ILE A 44 7.44 6.23 5.50
N ILE A 45 7.33 5.63 6.69
CA ILE A 45 6.09 4.97 7.16
C ILE A 45 5.23 5.96 7.94
N PHE A 46 5.84 6.80 8.77
CA PHE A 46 5.15 7.91 9.42
C PHE A 46 6.14 8.99 9.87
N GLY A 47 5.65 10.19 10.15
CA GLY A 47 6.46 11.31 10.60
C GLY A 47 5.63 12.44 11.20
N TYR A 48 6.24 13.20 12.10
CA TYR A 48 5.68 14.36 12.80
C TYR A 48 6.83 15.22 13.36
N ASP A 49 6.56 16.49 13.71
CA ASP A 49 7.56 17.41 14.29
C ASP A 49 8.92 17.43 13.56
N SER A 50 8.86 17.47 12.22
CA SER A 50 10.03 17.43 11.33
C SER A 50 10.86 16.14 11.37
N ARG A 51 10.37 15.09 12.03
CA ARG A 51 10.97 13.74 11.99
C ARG A 51 10.17 12.83 11.08
N ALA A 52 10.86 12.03 10.30
CA ALA A 52 10.29 10.97 9.49
C ALA A 52 10.97 9.66 9.87
N TYR A 53 10.18 8.61 10.03
CA TYR A 53 10.65 7.27 10.36
C TYR A 53 10.47 6.39 9.13
N THR A 54 11.59 5.89 8.63
CA THR A 54 11.65 4.93 7.54
C THR A 54 11.40 3.52 8.05
N ARG A 55 11.20 2.56 7.14
CA ARG A 55 11.12 1.14 7.51
C ARG A 55 12.34 0.69 8.30
N ASP A 56 13.53 1.11 7.89
CA ASP A 56 14.80 0.75 8.54
C ASP A 56 14.90 1.31 9.98
N ASP A 57 14.36 2.50 10.21
CA ASP A 57 14.27 3.08 11.56
C ASP A 57 13.37 2.22 12.47
N LEU A 58 12.24 1.73 11.94
CA LEU A 58 11.28 0.92 12.69
C LEU A 58 11.78 -0.50 13.01
N VAL A 59 12.66 -1.07 12.17
CA VAL A 59 13.27 -2.39 12.43
C VAL A 59 14.03 -2.40 13.75
N ASN A 60 14.77 -1.31 14.00
CA ASN A 60 15.73 -1.20 15.09
C ASN A 60 15.19 -0.42 16.29
N MET A 61 13.95 0.08 16.20
CA MET A 61 13.32 0.87 17.24
C MET A 61 13.00 0.02 18.48
N PRO A 62 13.43 0.44 19.69
CA PRO A 62 13.02 -0.20 20.93
C PRO A 62 11.49 -0.19 21.08
N GLN A 63 10.91 -1.26 21.64
CA GLN A 63 9.45 -1.38 21.78
C GLN A 63 8.83 -0.22 22.56
N GLU A 64 9.48 0.24 23.64
CA GLU A 64 8.99 1.37 24.45
C GLU A 64 8.92 2.68 23.63
N GLU A 65 9.89 2.89 22.74
CA GLU A 65 9.93 4.05 21.85
C GLU A 65 8.85 3.94 20.77
N TYR A 66 8.69 2.75 20.18
CA TYR A 66 7.62 2.47 19.24
C TYR A 66 6.23 2.73 19.83
N ASP A 67 5.97 2.29 21.07
CA ASP A 67 4.68 2.46 21.71
C ASP A 67 4.35 3.94 21.95
N LYS A 68 5.34 4.75 22.35
CA LYS A 68 5.19 6.21 22.49
C LYS A 68 4.87 6.88 21.15
N HIS A 69 5.56 6.49 20.08
CA HIS A 69 5.28 7.02 18.74
C HIS A 69 3.91 6.61 18.23
N LYS A 70 3.52 5.35 18.42
CA LYS A 70 2.20 4.83 18.08
C LYS A 70 1.11 5.64 18.79
N GLU A 71 1.22 5.83 20.10
CA GLU A 71 0.25 6.60 20.88
C GLU A 71 0.12 8.04 20.35
N HIS A 72 1.24 8.71 20.11
CA HIS A 72 1.25 10.07 19.57
C HIS A 72 0.58 10.15 18.18
N MET A 73 0.95 9.25 17.27
CA MET A 73 0.40 9.21 15.93
C MET A 73 -1.09 8.87 15.92
N LEU A 74 -1.55 7.96 16.78
CA LEU A 74 -2.97 7.66 16.93
C LEU A 74 -3.76 8.89 17.40
N ASN A 75 -3.21 9.66 18.34
CA ASN A 75 -3.83 10.92 18.79
C ASN A 75 -3.89 11.96 17.65
N LEU A 76 -2.84 12.05 16.82
CA LEU A 76 -2.85 12.92 15.63
C LEU A 76 -3.89 12.47 14.61
N ILE A 77 -3.92 11.18 14.27
CA ILE A 77 -4.90 10.56 13.36
C ILE A 77 -6.31 10.90 13.82
N HIS A 78 -6.59 10.71 15.11
CA HIS A 78 -7.87 11.05 15.72
C HIS A 78 -8.18 12.55 15.65
N GLY A 79 -7.18 13.40 15.95
CA GLY A 79 -7.33 14.86 15.93
C GLY A 79 -7.64 15.43 14.54
N ILE A 80 -7.13 14.81 13.48
CA ILE A 80 -7.37 15.23 12.08
C ILE A 80 -8.52 14.47 11.39
N GLY A 81 -9.17 13.53 12.08
CA GLY A 81 -10.30 12.79 11.56
C GLY A 81 -9.96 11.62 10.64
N MET A 82 -8.68 11.22 10.57
CA MET A 82 -8.16 10.14 9.71
C MET A 82 -8.53 8.74 10.22
N GLU A 83 -9.09 8.62 11.43
CA GLU A 83 -9.63 7.37 11.96
C GLU A 83 -10.78 6.81 11.11
N LYS A 84 -11.47 7.68 10.36
CA LYS A 84 -12.55 7.32 9.44
C LYS A 84 -12.08 7.00 8.03
N LEU A 85 -10.76 6.95 7.81
CA LEU A 85 -10.25 6.62 6.50
C LEU A 85 -10.55 5.15 6.16
N SER A 86 -11.16 4.93 5.01
CA SER A 86 -11.33 3.60 4.41
C SER A 86 -10.49 3.51 3.14
N ALA A 87 -10.13 2.29 2.76
CA ALA A 87 -9.54 2.02 1.45
C ALA A 87 -10.25 0.85 0.79
N THR A 88 -10.57 1.00 -0.49
CA THR A 88 -11.00 -0.10 -1.35
C THR A 88 -9.86 -0.40 -2.30
N VAL A 89 -9.30 -1.61 -2.21
CA VAL A 89 -8.27 -2.08 -3.13
C VAL A 89 -8.90 -3.08 -4.08
N ARG A 90 -8.78 -2.82 -5.38
CA ARG A 90 -9.16 -3.77 -6.42
C ARG A 90 -7.90 -4.38 -7.01
N ILE A 91 -7.88 -5.70 -7.13
CA ILE A 91 -6.72 -6.50 -7.53
C ILE A 91 -7.04 -7.19 -8.85
N SER A 92 -6.09 -7.13 -9.78
CA SER A 92 -6.23 -7.73 -11.11
C SER A 92 -6.03 -9.25 -11.11
N ASP A 93 -6.39 -9.86 -12.22
CA ASP A 93 -5.87 -11.20 -12.55
C ASP A 93 -4.36 -11.17 -12.79
N VAL A 94 -3.77 -12.34 -13.04
CA VAL A 94 -2.36 -12.48 -13.36
C VAL A 94 -2.13 -12.16 -14.84
N TYR A 95 -1.19 -11.27 -15.11
CA TYR A 95 -0.72 -10.93 -16.45
C TYR A 95 0.70 -11.47 -16.66
N GLU A 96 1.05 -11.79 -17.89
CA GLU A 96 2.39 -12.24 -18.22
C GLU A 96 3.43 -11.14 -17.95
N GLY A 97 4.65 -11.53 -17.59
CA GLY A 97 5.77 -10.63 -17.44
C GLY A 97 6.57 -10.46 -18.72
N GLU A 98 7.64 -9.67 -18.65
CA GLU A 98 8.60 -9.55 -19.75
C GLU A 98 9.42 -10.83 -19.94
N GLN A 99 9.51 -11.66 -18.89
CA GLN A 99 10.23 -12.92 -18.86
C GLN A 99 9.29 -14.09 -18.59
N SER A 100 9.63 -15.29 -19.08
CA SER A 100 8.79 -16.49 -18.94
C SER A 100 8.60 -16.97 -17.50
N ASN A 101 9.49 -16.57 -16.58
CA ASN A 101 9.39 -16.83 -15.15
C ASN A 101 8.83 -15.63 -14.37
N GLN A 102 8.25 -14.65 -15.05
CA GLN A 102 7.75 -13.41 -14.45
C GLN A 102 6.26 -13.26 -14.74
N VAL A 103 5.53 -12.73 -13.77
CA VAL A 103 4.13 -12.30 -13.92
C VAL A 103 3.92 -10.96 -13.27
N ASN A 104 2.89 -10.24 -13.71
CA ASN A 104 2.46 -8.97 -13.15
C ASN A 104 1.07 -9.12 -12.53
N ILE A 105 0.87 -8.47 -11.39
CA ILE A 105 -0.44 -8.27 -10.78
C ILE A 105 -0.56 -6.77 -10.50
N TYR A 106 -1.72 -6.19 -10.78
CA TYR A 106 -1.97 -4.78 -10.67
C TYR A 106 -3.01 -4.51 -9.59
N THR A 107 -2.87 -3.39 -8.91
CA THR A 107 -3.86 -2.94 -7.93
C THR A 107 -4.23 -1.49 -8.17
N ILE A 108 -5.47 -1.17 -7.80
CA ILE A 108 -5.94 0.21 -7.66
C ILE A 108 -6.58 0.36 -6.28
N GLU A 109 -5.95 1.16 -5.44
CA GLU A 109 -6.41 1.56 -4.12
C GLU A 109 -7.11 2.91 -4.24
N ASN A 110 -8.37 2.98 -3.80
CA ASN A 110 -9.07 4.24 -3.59
C ASN A 110 -9.27 4.43 -2.09
N LYS A 111 -8.77 5.56 -1.57
CA LYS A 111 -8.95 5.98 -0.18
C LYS A 111 -10.04 7.02 -0.09
N GLU A 112 -10.89 6.89 0.93
CA GLU A 112 -11.96 7.81 1.24
C GLU A 112 -11.85 8.25 2.69
N LEU A 113 -12.07 9.54 2.95
CA LEU A 113 -12.09 10.14 4.26
C LEU A 113 -13.47 10.77 4.50
N LYS A 114 -14.23 10.28 5.48
CA LYS A 114 -15.59 10.79 5.77
C LYS A 114 -16.48 10.80 4.52
N ASP A 115 -16.46 9.69 3.77
CA ASP A 115 -17.22 9.49 2.52
C ASP A 115 -16.85 10.48 1.39
N GLN A 116 -15.67 11.12 1.47
CA GLN A 116 -15.11 11.96 0.41
C GLN A 116 -13.85 11.33 -0.16
N PRO A 117 -13.61 11.39 -1.49
CA PRO A 117 -12.37 10.92 -2.10
C PRO A 117 -11.13 11.57 -1.45
N PHE A 118 -10.14 10.75 -1.06
CA PHE A 118 -8.89 11.23 -0.43
C PHE A 118 -7.64 10.99 -1.29
N SER A 119 -7.45 9.79 -1.82
CA SER A 119 -6.42 9.52 -2.83
C SER A 119 -6.74 8.29 -3.67
N ALA A 120 -6.16 8.22 -4.87
CA ALA A 120 -6.08 6.99 -5.66
C ALA A 120 -4.60 6.59 -5.85
N THR A 121 -4.30 5.32 -5.68
CA THR A 121 -2.96 4.76 -5.92
C THR A 121 -3.08 3.56 -6.84
N THR A 122 -2.29 3.51 -7.91
CA THR A 122 -2.14 2.30 -8.72
C THR A 122 -0.79 1.67 -8.43
N LYS A 123 -0.74 0.35 -8.37
CA LYS A 123 0.51 -0.40 -8.20
C LYS A 123 0.65 -1.50 -9.25
N LYS A 124 1.88 -1.76 -9.66
CA LYS A 124 2.31 -2.94 -10.41
C LYS A 124 3.21 -3.77 -9.51
N TYR A 125 2.74 -4.97 -9.18
CA TYR A 125 3.52 -6.01 -8.53
C TYR A 125 4.13 -6.90 -9.59
N THR A 126 5.45 -6.97 -9.61
CA THR A 126 6.19 -7.94 -10.43
C THR A 126 6.58 -9.11 -9.54
N LEU A 127 6.18 -10.31 -9.94
CA LEU A 127 6.49 -11.55 -9.26
C LEU A 127 7.38 -12.42 -10.15
N GLU A 128 8.39 -13.04 -9.55
CA GLU A 128 9.27 -14.00 -10.22
C GLU A 128 9.13 -15.38 -9.58
N LYS A 129 9.17 -16.43 -10.41
CA LYS A 129 9.21 -17.80 -9.94
C LYS A 129 10.64 -18.16 -9.53
N ARG A 130 10.86 -18.37 -8.22
CA ARG A 130 12.13 -18.78 -7.61
C ARG A 130 11.88 -20.02 -6.74
N ASN A 131 12.64 -21.10 -6.97
CA ASN A 131 12.49 -22.37 -6.23
C ASN A 131 11.03 -22.86 -6.18
N GLU A 132 10.35 -22.86 -7.32
CA GLU A 132 8.93 -23.21 -7.47
C GLU A 132 7.91 -22.30 -6.73
N LYS A 133 8.36 -21.24 -6.06
CA LYS A 133 7.50 -20.24 -5.40
C LYS A 133 7.47 -18.93 -6.20
N TRP A 134 6.31 -18.28 -6.24
CA TRP A 134 6.17 -16.93 -6.79
C TRP A 134 6.46 -15.91 -5.69
N ILE A 135 7.46 -15.06 -5.90
CA ILE A 135 7.91 -14.06 -4.92
C ILE A 135 7.80 -12.68 -5.55
N ILE A 136 7.29 -11.69 -4.80
CA ILE A 136 7.26 -10.29 -5.25
C ILE A 136 8.69 -9.74 -5.22
N THR A 137 9.19 -9.30 -6.37
CA THR A 137 10.55 -8.78 -6.51
C THR A 137 10.59 -7.27 -6.72
N LYS A 138 9.49 -6.69 -7.20
CA LYS A 138 9.38 -5.25 -7.43
C LYS A 138 7.93 -4.80 -7.29
N VAL A 139 7.76 -3.63 -6.69
CA VAL A 139 6.49 -2.89 -6.69
C VAL A 139 6.77 -1.50 -7.23
N GLU A 140 6.01 -1.11 -8.24
CA GLU A 140 6.03 0.23 -8.79
C GLU A 140 4.67 0.85 -8.54
N GLN A 141 4.62 2.14 -8.19
CA GLN A 141 3.35 2.79 -7.85
C GLN A 141 3.26 4.19 -8.44
N ASP A 142 2.03 4.62 -8.66
CA ASP A 142 1.69 5.98 -9.02
C ASP A 142 0.50 6.44 -8.19
N LYS A 143 0.49 7.71 -7.79
CA LYS A 143 -0.46 8.23 -6.80
C LYS A 143 -1.02 9.57 -7.19
N PHE A 144 -2.33 9.68 -7.06
CA PHE A 144 -3.09 10.90 -7.18
C PHE A 144 -3.73 11.23 -5.83
N ASN A 145 -3.55 12.45 -5.34
CA ASN A 145 -4.23 12.94 -4.14
C ASN A 145 -5.31 13.92 -4.58
N TYR A 146 -6.52 13.77 -4.05
CA TYR A 146 -7.61 14.69 -4.39
C TYR A 146 -7.41 16.03 -3.66
N GLY A 147 -7.56 17.12 -4.40
CA GLY A 147 -7.61 18.47 -3.86
C GLY A 147 -9.02 18.83 -3.40
N ASN A 148 -9.13 19.67 -2.37
CA ASN A 148 -10.41 20.08 -1.77
C ASN A 148 -11.36 20.80 -2.75
N GLU A 149 -10.85 21.32 -3.87
CA GLU A 149 -11.61 22.12 -4.86
C GLU A 149 -11.76 21.42 -6.22
N GLN A 150 -11.31 20.16 -6.35
CA GLN A 150 -11.39 19.44 -7.63
C GLN A 150 -12.84 19.03 -7.96
N THR A 151 -13.19 19.18 -9.23
CA THR A 151 -14.44 18.68 -9.80
C THR A 151 -14.36 17.17 -10.03
N ALA A 152 -15.51 16.50 -10.10
CA ALA A 152 -15.56 15.06 -10.37
C ALA A 152 -14.88 14.66 -11.70
N GLU A 153 -14.92 15.53 -12.71
CA GLU A 153 -14.27 15.33 -14.00
C GLU A 153 -12.74 15.38 -13.86
N GLU A 154 -12.20 16.37 -13.15
CA GLU A 154 -10.77 16.47 -12.86
C GLU A 154 -10.26 15.29 -12.02
N MET A 155 -11.10 14.79 -11.09
CA MET A 155 -10.79 13.58 -10.33
C MET A 155 -10.70 12.36 -11.25
N GLU A 156 -11.66 12.19 -12.16
CA GLU A 156 -11.67 11.06 -13.10
C GLU A 156 -10.49 11.12 -14.08
N GLU A 157 -10.17 12.30 -14.60
CA GLU A 157 -8.99 12.51 -15.45
C GLU A 157 -7.69 12.23 -14.69
N GLY A 158 -7.59 12.69 -13.44
CA GLY A 158 -6.45 12.41 -12.56
C GLY A 158 -6.24 10.91 -12.34
N ILE A 159 -7.31 10.16 -12.09
CA ILE A 159 -7.25 8.69 -11.95
C ILE A 159 -6.84 8.06 -13.28
N LYS A 160 -7.44 8.45 -14.42
CA LYS A 160 -7.08 7.90 -15.74
C LYS A 160 -5.64 8.20 -16.15
N GLY A 161 -5.06 9.28 -15.63
CA GLY A 161 -3.67 9.66 -15.85
C GLY A 161 -2.65 8.80 -15.08
N LEU A 162 -3.09 8.03 -14.08
CA LEU A 162 -2.20 7.15 -13.32
C LEU A 162 -1.61 6.03 -14.19
N ASN A 163 -0.34 5.73 -13.96
CA ASN A 163 0.33 4.59 -14.57
C ASN A 163 -0.28 3.26 -14.13
N TYR A 164 0.15 2.16 -14.77
CA TYR A 164 -0.17 0.78 -14.37
C TYR A 164 -1.65 0.37 -14.49
N GLN A 165 -2.42 1.02 -15.36
CA GLN A 165 -3.81 0.68 -15.66
C GLN A 165 -3.99 -0.02 -17.02
N ILE A 166 -2.91 -0.15 -17.79
CA ILE A 166 -2.85 -0.80 -19.08
C ILE A 166 -1.68 -1.80 -19.08
N HIS A 167 -1.91 -3.01 -19.59
CA HIS A 167 -0.90 -4.03 -19.84
C HIS A 167 -0.96 -4.43 -21.32
N ASP A 168 0.15 -4.28 -22.04
CA ASP A 168 0.26 -4.60 -23.48
C ASP A 168 -0.86 -3.99 -24.35
N GLY A 169 -1.17 -2.72 -24.08
CA GLY A 169 -2.22 -1.97 -24.80
C GLY A 169 -3.65 -2.35 -24.43
N LYS A 170 -3.87 -3.25 -23.45
CA LYS A 170 -5.19 -3.64 -22.96
C LYS A 170 -5.44 -3.07 -21.57
N VAL A 171 -6.66 -2.58 -21.35
CA VAL A 171 -7.12 -2.14 -20.03
C VAL A 171 -7.12 -3.32 -19.06
N ILE A 172 -6.61 -3.10 -17.86
CA ILE A 172 -6.56 -4.12 -16.81
C ILE A 172 -7.94 -4.28 -16.16
N GLY A 173 -8.37 -5.53 -15.98
CA GLY A 173 -9.57 -5.88 -15.22
C GLY A 173 -9.24 -6.18 -13.76
N TYR A 174 -10.10 -5.78 -12.83
CA TYR A 174 -9.91 -5.97 -11.39
C TYR A 174 -11.07 -6.76 -10.77
N PRO A 175 -11.09 -8.10 -10.91
CA PRO A 175 -12.20 -8.91 -10.44
C PRO A 175 -12.24 -9.07 -8.92
N THR A 176 -11.10 -8.90 -8.24
CA THR A 176 -11.00 -9.07 -6.78
C THR A 176 -11.07 -7.73 -6.09
N VAL A 177 -11.85 -7.65 -5.01
CA VAL A 177 -12.02 -6.43 -4.21
C VAL A 177 -11.79 -6.76 -2.74
N ILE A 178 -10.98 -5.94 -2.06
CA ILE A 178 -10.82 -5.96 -0.61
C ILE A 178 -11.14 -4.56 -0.05
N VAL A 179 -11.72 -4.53 1.14
CA VAL A 179 -12.07 -3.30 1.85
C VAL A 179 -11.29 -3.25 3.16
N LEU A 180 -10.46 -2.23 3.30
CA LEU A 180 -9.62 -1.96 4.45
C LEU A 180 -10.19 -0.77 5.22
N SER A 181 -10.14 -0.81 6.54
CA SER A 181 -10.70 0.24 7.39
C SER A 181 -9.66 0.67 8.41
N GLY A 182 -9.52 1.99 8.62
CA GLY A 182 -8.59 2.58 9.57
C GLY A 182 -8.89 2.25 11.04
N VAL A 183 -8.15 2.89 11.93
CA VAL A 183 -8.20 2.64 13.38
C VAL A 183 -9.56 3.06 13.93
N GLY A 184 -10.39 2.11 14.34
CA GLY A 184 -11.71 2.44 14.90
C GLY A 184 -12.82 1.41 14.69
N LYS A 185 -12.56 0.29 14.01
CA LYS A 185 -13.46 -0.88 14.13
C LYS A 185 -13.24 -1.55 15.49
N VAL A 186 -14.01 -1.10 16.47
CA VAL A 186 -14.46 -1.95 17.59
C VAL A 186 -15.72 -2.67 17.13
#